data_AF-A0A537RP70-F1
#
_entry.id   AF-A0A537RP70-F1
#
_cell.length_a   1.000
_cell.length_b   1.000
_cell.length_c   1.000
_cell.angle_alpha   90.00
_cell.angle_beta   90.00
_cell.angle_gamma   90.00
#
_symmetry.space_group_name_H-M   'P 1'
#
loop_
_entity.id
_entity.type
_entity.pdbx_description
1 polymer ?
#
loop_
_entity_poly.entity_id
_entity_poly.type
_entity_poly.pdbx_seq_one_letter_code
_entity_poly.pdbx_strand_id
1 'polypeptide(L)' 'VSRADVVERAALIAALRSGHLGGFALDPLYEEPGRADDELLGFDNVILTPHMAGSPRTNGLQDIAVLITGLAAALSE' A
#
# COMPACT_ATOMS: atom_id res chain seq x y z
N VAL A 1 2.63 -5.96 3.27
CA VAL A 1 1.34 -5.24 3.17
C VAL A 1 1.04 -4.63 4.54
N SER A 2 1.27 -3.33 4.70
CA SER A 2 1.03 -2.55 5.95
C SER A 2 0.82 -1.07 5.56
N ARG A 3 1.68 -0.16 6.00
CA ARG A 3 1.85 1.20 5.49
C ARG A 3 3.27 1.38 4.93
N ALA A 4 3.44 2.23 3.93
CA ALA A 4 4.74 2.45 3.28
C ALA A 4 5.79 3.03 4.24
N ASP A 5 5.37 3.94 5.12
CA ASP A 5 6.18 4.67 6.09
C ASP A 5 6.79 3.79 7.21
N VAL A 6 6.36 2.54 7.34
CA VAL A 6 7.01 1.54 8.21
C VAL A 6 8.44 1.25 7.72
N VAL A 7 8.72 1.42 6.43
CA VAL A 7 10.05 1.27 5.83
C VAL A 7 10.56 2.64 5.41
N GLU A 8 11.76 3.03 5.84
CA GLU A 8 12.35 4.31 5.43
C GLU A 8 12.76 4.26 3.94
N ARG A 9 12.22 5.19 3.14
CA ARG A 9 12.31 5.14 1.67
C ARG A 9 13.75 5.26 1.15
N ALA A 10 14.56 6.15 1.73
CA ALA A 10 15.93 6.36 1.28
C ALA A 10 16.82 5.14 1.57
N ALA A 11 16.68 4.51 2.74
CA ALA A 11 17.36 3.29 3.12
C ALA A 11 16.94 2.12 2.22
N LEU A 12 15.65 1.99 1.89
CA LEU A 12 15.17 1.00 0.94
C LEU A 12 15.84 1.18 -0.43
N ILE A 13 15.83 2.40 -0.97
CA ILE A 13 16.48 2.72 -2.25
C ILE A 13 17.98 2.40 -2.20
N ALA A 14 18.67 2.78 -1.13
CA ALA A 14 20.09 2.49 -0.97
C ALA A 14 20.38 0.98 -0.90
N ALA A 15 19.53 0.21 -0.20
CA ALA A 15 19.67 -1.23 -0.07
C ALA A 15 19.38 -1.98 -1.39
N LEU A 16 18.41 -1.50 -2.19
CA LEU A 16 18.15 -1.99 -3.54
C LEU A 16 19.30 -1.67 -4.49
N ARG A 17 19.77 -0.41 -4.53
CA ARG A 17 20.89 0.03 -5.38
C ARG A 17 22.20 -0.70 -5.10
N SER A 18 22.48 -0.98 -3.83
CA SER A 18 23.68 -1.70 -3.41
C SER A 18 23.61 -3.22 -3.65
N GLY A 19 22.45 -3.75 -4.02
CA GLY A 19 22.22 -5.19 -4.14
C GLY A 19 22.16 -5.93 -2.80
N HIS A 20 22.13 -5.20 -1.67
CA HIS A 20 21.91 -5.80 -0.36
C HIS A 20 20.55 -6.49 -0.28
N LEU A 21 19.53 -5.90 -0.90
CA LEU A 21 18.23 -6.52 -1.12
C LEU A 21 18.15 -7.12 -2.52
N GLY A 22 17.76 -8.40 -2.59
CA GLY A 22 17.49 -9.08 -3.86
C GLY A 22 16.24 -8.58 -4.57
N GLY A 23 15.35 -7.87 -3.86
CA GLY A 23 14.14 -7.25 -4.40
C GLY A 23 13.23 -6.73 -3.30
N PHE A 24 12.14 -6.06 -3.69
CA PHE A 24 11.12 -5.55 -2.76
C PHE A 24 9.74 -5.54 -3.41
N ALA A 25 8.70 -5.84 -2.63
CA ALA A 25 7.32 -5.78 -3.10
C ALA A 25 6.49 -4.88 -2.18
N LEU A 26 5.77 -3.94 -2.77
CA LEU A 26 5.00 -2.92 -2.05
C LEU A 26 3.61 -2.77 -2.65
N ASP A 27 2.60 -2.67 -1.78
CA ASP A 27 1.21 -2.41 -2.17
C ASP A 27 0.76 -1.00 -1.74
N PRO A 28 0.85 -0.60 -0.46
CA PRO A 28 0.71 0.81 -0.10
C PRO A 28 1.93 1.60 -0.57
N LEU A 29 1.75 2.64 -1.37
CA LEU A 29 2.85 3.43 -1.92
C LEU A 29 3.26 4.55 -0.95
N TYR A 30 4.47 5.07 -1.09
CA TYR A 30 4.94 6.20 -0.28
C TYR A 30 4.17 7.49 -0.57
N GLU A 31 3.65 7.64 -1.79
CA GLU A 31 2.71 8.68 -2.19
C GLU A 31 1.52 8.01 -2.87
N GLU A 32 0.31 8.43 -2.50
CA GLU A 32 -0.93 7.87 -3.03
C GLU A 32 -1.89 9.00 -3.46
N PRO A 33 -2.36 9.01 -4.72
CA PRO A 33 -2.08 8.04 -5.80
C PRO A 33 -0.62 8.03 -6.26
N GLY A 34 -0.13 6.86 -6.68
CA GLY A 34 1.26 6.70 -7.12
C GLY A 34 1.64 7.61 -8.29
N ARG A 35 2.88 8.08 -8.30
CA ARG A 35 3.42 8.91 -9.38
C ARG A 35 4.08 8.05 -10.45
N ALA A 36 3.92 8.45 -11.72
CA ALA A 36 4.54 7.77 -12.85
C ALA A 36 6.08 7.90 -12.89
N ASP A 37 6.63 8.88 -12.16
CA ASP A 37 8.06 9.16 -12.04
C ASP A 37 8.66 8.65 -10.71
N ASP A 38 7.97 7.76 -9.99
CA ASP A 38 8.52 7.15 -8.77
C ASP A 38 9.77 6.32 -9.10
N GLU A 39 10.89 6.67 -8.46
CA GLU A 39 12.17 5.98 -8.59
C GLU A 39 12.08 4.45 -8.41
N LEU A 40 11.17 3.97 -7.55
CA LEU A 40 10.99 2.54 -7.31
C LEU A 40 10.53 1.77 -8.57
N LEU A 41 9.94 2.45 -9.55
CA LEU A 41 9.57 1.86 -10.86
C LEU A 41 10.79 1.54 -11.73
N GLY A 42 11.96 2.12 -11.43
CA GLY A 42 13.18 1.91 -12.19
C GLY A 42 13.95 0.64 -11.83
N PHE A 43 13.52 -0.13 -10.83
CA PHE A 43 14.19 -1.34 -10.38
C PHE A 43 13.51 -2.59 -10.94
N ASP A 44 14.25 -3.40 -11.70
CA ASP A 44 13.75 -4.66 -12.28
C ASP A 44 13.31 -5.70 -11.25
N ASN A 45 13.79 -5.58 -10.02
CA ASN A 45 13.51 -6.46 -8.88
C ASN A 45 12.50 -5.87 -7.88
N VAL A 46 11.75 -4.83 -8.29
CA VAL A 46 10.69 -4.23 -7.47
C VAL A 46 9.32 -4.47 -8.09
N ILE A 47 8.36 -4.88 -7.26
CA ILE A 47 6.96 -5.06 -7.66
C ILE A 47 6.10 -4.07 -6.88
N LEU A 48 5.34 -3.25 -7.60
CA LEU A 48 4.40 -2.29 -7.03
C LEU A 48 2.97 -2.65 -7.43
N THR A 49 2.05 -2.63 -6.48
CA THR A 49 0.60 -2.75 -6.73
C THR A 49 -0.13 -1.54 -6.12
N PRO A 50 -1.29 -1.11 -6.65
CA PRO A 50 -1.87 0.19 -6.28
C PRO A 50 -2.76 0.10 -5.03
N HIS A 51 -2.20 -0.29 -3.88
CA HIS A 51 -2.86 -0.36 -2.57
C HIS A 51 -4.19 -1.14 -2.58
N MET A 52 -4.20 -2.35 -3.15
CA MET A 52 -5.42 -3.13 -3.34
C MET A 52 -5.48 -4.40 -2.48
N ALA A 53 -4.41 -4.72 -1.74
CA ALA A 53 -4.37 -5.96 -0.98
C ALA A 53 -5.40 -6.02 0.16
N GLY A 54 -5.83 -4.86 0.68
CA GLY A 54 -6.85 -4.74 1.71
C GLY A 54 -8.30 -4.78 1.21
N SER A 55 -8.53 -4.73 -0.10
CA SER A 55 -9.87 -4.66 -0.68
C SER A 55 -10.11 -5.77 -1.72
N PRO A 56 -10.03 -7.05 -1.34
CA PRO A 56 -10.39 -8.13 -2.23
C PRO A 56 -11.86 -8.04 -2.66
N ARG A 57 -12.20 -8.64 -3.80
CA ARG A 57 -13.60 -8.58 -4.31
C ARG A 57 -14.62 -9.25 -3.39
N THR A 58 -14.17 -10.12 -2.49
CA THR A 58 -15.03 -11.00 -1.68
C THR A 58 -15.54 -10.35 -0.39
N ASN A 59 -14.85 -9.35 0.17
CA ASN A 59 -15.25 -8.70 1.43
C ASN A 59 -15.98 -7.37 1.24
N GLY A 60 -16.01 -6.79 0.03
CA GLY A 60 -16.55 -5.44 -0.18
C GLY A 60 -17.98 -5.20 0.35
N LEU A 61 -18.90 -6.16 0.20
CA LEU A 61 -20.26 -6.03 0.76
C LEU A 61 -20.26 -6.04 2.29
N GLN A 62 -19.42 -6.86 2.91
CA GLN A 62 -19.29 -6.94 4.37
C GLN A 62 -18.70 -5.64 4.93
N ASP A 63 -17.65 -5.12 4.29
CA ASP A 63 -17.01 -3.86 4.70
C ASP A 63 -17.99 -2.68 4.62
N ILE A 64 -18.78 -2.60 3.55
CA ILE A 64 -19.84 -1.59 3.39
C ILE A 64 -20.91 -1.74 4.46
N ALA A 65 -21.35 -2.98 4.75
CA ALA A 65 -22.35 -3.23 5.77
C ALA A 65 -21.89 -2.74 7.15
N VAL A 66 -20.64 -3.05 7.53
CA VAL A 66 -20.04 -2.60 8.80
C VAL A 66 -19.94 -1.08 8.86
N LEU A 67 -19.57 -0.43 7.75
CA LEU A 67 -19.49 1.03 7.69
C LEU A 67 -20.87 1.68 7.88
N ILE A 68 -21.90 1.17 7.21
CA ILE A 68 -23.27 1.71 7.30
C ILE A 68 -23.84 1.51 8.71
N THR A 69 -23.69 0.31 9.29
CA THR A 69 -24.22 0.05 10.63
C THR A 69 -23.51 0.87 11.70
N GLY A 70 -22.18 1.03 11.60
CA GLY A 70 -21.40 1.88 12.49
C GLY A 70 -21.80 3.36 12.40
N LEU A 71 -22.01 3.87 11.18
CA LEU A 71 -22.48 5.23 10.98
C LEU A 71 -23.89 5.45 11.55
N ALA A 72 -24.82 4.52 11.32
CA ALA A 72 -26.18 4.62 11.85
C ALA A 72 -26.20 4.65 13.38
N ALA A 73 -25.36 3.85 14.03
CA ALA A 73 -25.21 3.85 15.48
C ALA A 73 -24.70 5.21 15.98
N ALA A 74 -23.63 5.73 15.38
CA ALA A 74 -23.03 7.01 15.77
C ALA A 74 -23.96 8.23 15.56
N LEU A 75 -24.90 8.15 14.62
CA LEU A 75 -25.89 9.20 14.37
C LEU A 75 -27.13 9.11 15.27
N SER A 76 -27.30 7.97 15.97
CA SER A 76 -28.46 7.72 16.85
C SER A 76 -28.15 8.03 18.33
N GLU A 77 -26.91 8.40 18.64
CA GLU A 77 -26.48 8.98 19.94
C GLU A 77 -26.64 10.50 19.94
#